data_AF-A0A443R661-F1
#
_entry.id   AF-A0A443R661-F1
#
_cell.length_a   1.000
_cell.length_b   1.000
_cell.length_c   1.000
_cell.angle_alpha   90.00
_cell.angle_beta   90.00
_cell.angle_gamma   90.00
#
_symmetry.space_group_name_H-M   'P 1'
#
loop_
_entity.id
_entity.type
_entity.pdbx_description
1 polymer ?
#
loop_
_entity_poly.entity_id
_entity_poly.type
_entity_poly.pdbx_seq_one_letter_code
_entity_poly.pdbx_strand_id
1 'polypeptide(L)' 'MFISIVFIALVVLVAGHGMLIDPPSRSSAWRFGFKTPINYNDNELFCGGFLVSLLTYSIRKV' A
#
# COMPACT_ATOMS: atom_id res chain seq x y z
N MET A 1 5.59 -10.75 -32.67
CA MET A 1 5.45 -9.29 -32.46
C MET A 1 4.21 -8.92 -31.65
N PHE A 2 2.99 -9.26 -32.07
CA PHE A 2 1.77 -8.88 -31.33
C PHE A 2 1.69 -9.43 -29.89
N ILE A 3 2.03 -10.72 -29.70
CA ILE A 3 2.04 -11.36 -28.37
C ILE A 3 3.03 -10.69 -27.42
N SER A 4 4.19 -10.28 -27.94
CA SER A 4 5.23 -9.59 -27.17
C SER A 4 4.73 -8.22 -26.68
N ILE A 5 4.00 -7.48 -27.52
CA ILE A 5 3.42 -6.18 -27.16
C ILE A 5 2.36 -6.34 -26.07
N VAL A 6 1.50 -7.36 -26.17
CA VAL A 6 0.49 -7.67 -25.15
C VAL A 6 1.15 -8.00 -23.81
N PHE A 7 2.21 -8.81 -23.81
CA PHE A 7 2.96 -9.14 -22.60
C PHE A 7 3.58 -7.90 -21.94
N ILE A 8 4.18 -7.01 -22.72
CA ILE A 8 4.76 -5.76 -22.20
C ILE A 8 3.69 -4.85 -21.60
N ALA A 9 2.52 -4.73 -22.26
CA ALA A 9 1.42 -3.91 -21.76
C ALA A 9 0.88 -4.40 -20.41
N LEU A 10 0.84 -5.71 -20.17
CA LEU A 10 0.40 -6.29 -18.90
C LEU A 10 1.36 -6.00 -17.73
N VAL A 11 2.67 -5.92 -18.00
CA VAL A 11 3.67 -5.59 -16.97
C VAL A 11 3.52 -4.16 -16.45
N VAL A 12 3.07 -3.23 -17.30
CA VAL A 12 2.86 -1.82 -16.92
C VAL A 12 1.64 -1.63 -16.00
N LEU A 13 0.70 -2.59 -15.99
CA LEU A 13 -0.58 -2.45 -15.28
C LEU A 13 -0.54 -2.83 -13.79
N VAL A 14 0.64 -2.96 -13.18
CA VAL A 14 0.78 -3.43 -11.80
C VAL A 14 0.63 -2.26 -10.81
N ALA A 15 -0.40 -2.32 -9.95
CA ALA A 15 -0.54 -1.44 -8.80
C ALA A 15 0.12 -2.08 -7.55
N GLY A 16 1.37 -1.73 -7.29
CA GLY A 16 2.13 -2.26 -6.16
C GLY A 16 1.80 -1.57 -4.83
N HIS A 17 1.57 -2.37 -3.79
CA HIS A 17 1.46 -1.93 -2.39
C HIS A 17 2.62 -2.51 -1.57
N GLY A 18 3.04 -1.80 -0.53
CA GLY A 18 4.23 -2.15 0.25
C GLY A 18 4.00 -2.08 1.76
N MET A 19 4.71 -2.93 2.50
CA MET A 19 4.73 -2.94 3.95
C MET A 19 6.15 -3.16 4.47
N LEU A 20 6.45 -2.64 5.66
CA LEU A 20 7.74 -2.88 6.32
C LEU A 20 7.69 -4.20 7.11
N ILE A 21 8.52 -5.14 6.70
CA ILE A 21 8.56 -6.51 7.24
C ILE A 21 9.73 -6.74 8.19
N ASP A 22 10.87 -6.11 7.96
CA ASP A 22 12.05 -6.22 8.81
C ASP A 22 12.63 -4.82 9.11
N PRO A 23 12.57 -4.35 10.37
CA PRO A 23 11.81 -4.92 11.47
C PRO A 23 10.29 -4.85 11.21
N PRO A 24 9.46 -5.77 11.74
CA PRO A 24 8.04 -5.80 11.45
C PRO A 24 7.34 -4.53 11.91
N SER A 25 6.63 -3.87 11.00
CA SER A 25 5.82 -2.70 11.34
C SER A 25 4.72 -3.06 12.36
N ARG A 26 4.21 -2.08 13.11
CA ARG A 26 3.11 -2.28 14.06
C ARG A 26 1.89 -2.96 13.40
N SER A 27 1.61 -2.63 12.15
CA SER A 27 0.48 -3.17 11.40
C SER A 27 0.74 -4.57 10.84
N SER A 28 2.01 -4.95 10.63
CA SER A 28 2.40 -6.27 10.11
C SER A 28 2.85 -7.24 11.20
N ALA A 29 2.99 -6.79 12.45
CA ALA A 29 3.48 -7.57 13.57
C ALA A 29 2.64 -8.84 13.83
N TRP A 30 1.32 -8.81 13.59
CA TRP A 30 0.46 -9.98 13.77
C TRP A 30 0.89 -11.17 12.90
N ARG A 31 1.52 -10.93 11.73
CA ARG A 31 2.05 -11.98 10.85
C ARG A 31 3.22 -12.75 11.46
N PHE A 32 3.91 -12.15 12.44
CA PHE A 32 5.08 -12.71 13.11
C PHE A 32 4.78 -13.20 14.54
N GLY A 33 3.50 -13.37 14.88
CA GLY A 33 3.08 -13.95 16.17
C GLY A 33 3.02 -12.96 17.33
N PHE A 34 3.14 -11.65 17.09
CA PHE A 34 2.91 -10.65 18.13
C PHE A 34 1.43 -10.60 18.52
N LYS A 35 1.14 -10.29 19.79
CA LYS A 35 -0.22 -10.12 20.32
C LYS A 35 -0.82 -8.77 19.91
N THR A 36 -0.93 -8.53 18.61
CA THR A 36 -1.56 -7.34 18.01
C THR A 36 -2.83 -7.74 17.25
N PRO A 37 -3.82 -6.85 17.14
CA PRO A 37 -4.98 -7.09 16.28
C PRO A 37 -4.55 -7.43 14.85
N ILE A 38 -5.28 -8.36 14.21
CA ILE A 38 -5.01 -8.76 12.83
C ILE A 38 -5.45 -7.62 11.90
N ASN A 39 -4.53 -7.16 11.06
CA ASN A 39 -4.81 -6.20 10.00
C ASN A 39 -4.41 -6.82 8.65
N TYR A 40 -5.39 -7.32 7.89
CA TYR A 40 -5.17 -7.88 6.56
C TYR A 40 -4.73 -6.84 5.51
N ASN A 41 -4.94 -5.55 5.81
CA ASN A 41 -4.64 -4.43 4.93
C ASN A 41 -3.37 -3.68 5.36
N ASP A 42 -2.40 -4.40 5.92
CA ASP A 42 -1.16 -3.85 6.48
C ASP A 42 -0.19 -3.30 5.42
N ASN A 43 -0.45 -3.58 4.14
CA ASN A 43 0.24 -3.07 2.95
C ASN A 43 -0.38 -1.78 2.38
N GLU A 44 -1.53 -1.33 2.86
CA GLU A 44 -2.30 -0.20 2.32
C GLU A 44 -2.27 1.03 3.25
N LEU A 45 -1.16 1.25 3.95
CA LEU A 45 -1.00 2.35 4.92
C LEU A 45 -0.55 3.66 4.25
N PHE A 46 -1.26 4.10 3.20
CA PHE A 46 -0.95 5.30 2.40
C PHE A 46 -1.63 6.58 2.93
N CYS A 47 -1.63 6.78 4.26
CA CYS A 47 -2.20 7.97 4.92
C CYS A 47 -3.71 8.20 4.65
N GLY A 48 -4.47 7.14 4.38
CA GLY A 48 -5.92 7.21 4.16
C GLY A 48 -6.34 7.59 2.73
N GLY A 49 -5.40 7.72 1.79
CA GLY A 49 -5.72 7.97 0.39
C GLY A 49 -5.12 9.25 -0.16
N PHE A 50 -4.93 9.28 -1.47
CA PHE A 50 -4.56 10.50 -2.19
C PHE A 50 -5.55 11.63 -1.91
N LEU A 51 -6.84 11.32 -2.00
CA LEU A 51 -7.94 12.26 -1.72
C LEU A 51 -7.88 12.79 -0.29
N VAL A 52 -7.73 11.91 0.71
CA VAL A 52 -7.66 12.31 2.12
C VAL A 52 -6.40 13.11 2.41
N SER A 53 -5.25 12.68 1.89
CA SER A 53 -3.96 13.36 2.09
C SER A 53 -3.99 14.78 1.51
N LEU A 54 -4.57 14.97 0.32
CA LEU A 54 -4.65 16.27 -0.34
C LEU A 54 -5.70 17.19 0.29
N LEU A 55 -6.92 16.68 0.52
CA LEU A 55 -8.00 17.48 1.11
C LEU A 55 -7.68 17.87 2.55
N THR A 56 -7.11 16.98 3.36
CA THR A 56 -6.76 17.30 4.74
C THR A 56 -5.64 18.35 4.80
N TYR A 57 -4.68 18.31 3.87
CA TYR A 57 -3.68 19.37 3.76
C TYR A 57 -4.31 20.70 3.35
N SER A 58 -5.24 20.70 2.40
CA SER A 58 -5.93 21.92 1.96
C SER A 58 -6.85 22.52 3.04
N ILE A 59 -7.56 21.69 3.82
CA ILE A 59 -8.47 22.15 4.87
C ILE A 59 -7.69 22.61 6.12
N ARG A 60 -6.60 21.93 6.50
CA ARG A 60 -5.80 22.30 7.68
C ARG A 60 -4.80 23.44 7.43
N LYS A 61 -4.68 23.94 6.20
CA LYS A 61 -3.91 25.14 5.85
C LYS A 61 -4.77 26.41 5.68
N VAL A 62 -6.09 26.31 5.84
CA VAL A 62 -7.00 27.45 6.04
C VAL A 62 -7.12 27.69 7.54
#